data_AF-A0A3S1B7J6-F1
#
_entry.id   AF-A0A3S1B7J6-F1
#
_cell.length_a   1.000
_cell.length_b   1.000
_cell.length_c   1.000
_cell.angle_alpha   90.00
_cell.angle_beta   90.00
_cell.angle_gamma   90.00
#
_symmetry.space_group_name_H-M   'P 1'
#
loop_
_entity.id
_entity.type
_entity.pdbx_description
1 polymer ?
#
loop_
_entity_poly.entity_id
_entity_poly.type
_entity_poly.pdbx_seq_one_letter_code
_entity_poly.pdbx_strand_id
1 'polypeptide(L)' 'MVKMMYVCFTLGAICLGGMLYYLGHSRQPGIYPPKKQLQQRASMFGLAGAVLLLIGFIIYLF' A
#
# COMPACT_ATOMS: atom_id res chain seq x y z
N MET A 1 -0.04 -18.57 14.24
CA MET A 1 -0.85 -17.37 13.94
C MET A 1 -0.06 -16.08 14.09
N VAL A 2 0.58 -15.85 15.24
CA VAL A 2 1.38 -14.63 15.52
C VAL A 2 2.43 -14.29 14.44
N LYS A 3 3.20 -15.26 13.92
CA LYS A 3 4.15 -15.01 12.81
C LYS A 3 3.47 -14.54 11.52
N MET A 4 2.34 -15.13 11.13
CA MET A 4 1.59 -14.72 9.93
C MET A 4 1.03 -13.30 10.08
N MET A 5 0.52 -12.96 11.27
CA MET A 5 0.06 -11.62 11.60
C MET A 5 1.16 -10.58 11.34
N TYR A 6 2.37 -10.80 11.85
CA TYR A 6 3.49 -9.87 11.62
C TYR A 6 3.87 -9.74 10.14
N VAL A 7 3.82 -10.83 9.37
CA VAL A 7 4.07 -10.77 7.92
C VAL A 7 2.99 -9.93 7.21
N CYS A 8 1.72 -10.11 7.54
CA CYS A 8 0.63 -9.31 6.96
C CYS A 8 0.78 -7.82 7.30
N PHE A 9 1.09 -7.48 8.56
CA PHE A 9 1.27 -6.08 8.97
C PHE A 9 2.48 -5.43 8.31
N THR A 10 3.62 -6.13 8.24
CA THR A 10 4.83 -5.60 7.62
C THR A 10 4.66 -5.40 6.11
N LEU A 11 4.11 -6.38 5.39
CA LEU A 11 3.83 -6.24 3.96
C LEU A 11 2.76 -5.18 3.67
N GLY A 12 1.73 -5.09 4.51
CA GLY A 12 0.70 -4.06 4.43
C GLY A 12 1.30 -2.65 4.59
N ALA A 13 2.17 -2.46 5.58
CA ALA A 13 2.88 -1.20 5.79
C ALA A 13 3.79 -0.83 4.61
N ILE A 14 4.53 -1.79 4.05
CA ILE A 14 5.37 -1.56 2.86
C ILE A 14 4.51 -1.13 1.66
N CYS A 15 3.37 -1.78 1.43
CA CYS A 15 2.45 -1.40 0.36
C CYS A 15 1.90 0.02 0.54
N LEU A 16 1.54 0.42 1.76
CA LEU A 16 1.14 1.81 2.04
C LEU A 16 2.28 2.80 1.82
N GLY A 17 3.51 2.43 2.17
CA GLY A 17 4.71 3.22 1.82
C GLY A 17 4.86 3.40 0.31
N GLY A 18 4.68 2.34 -0.47
CA GLY A 18 4.65 2.39 -1.93
C GLY A 18 3.54 3.29 -2.48
N MET A 19 2.34 3.25 -1.90
CA MET A 19 1.26 4.18 -2.24
C MET A 19 1.68 5.63 -2.04
N LEU A 20 2.25 5.97 -0.86
CA LEU A 20 2.68 7.32 -0.55
C LEU A 20 3.79 7.80 -1.50
N TYR A 21 4.71 6.91 -1.88
CA TYR A 21 5.75 7.19 -2.86
C TYR A 21 5.15 7.57 -4.22
N TYR A 22 4.28 6.74 -4.79
CA TYR A 22 3.68 7.01 -6.10
C TYR A 22 2.72 8.21 -6.06
N LEU A 23 2.01 8.40 -4.95
CA LEU A 23 1.14 9.56 -4.77
C LEU A 23 1.95 10.86 -4.68
N GLY A 24 3.06 10.86 -3.94
CA GLY A 24 3.99 11.99 -3.86
C GLY A 24 4.58 12.34 -5.21
N HIS A 25 5.07 11.34 -5.95
CA HIS A 25 5.57 11.53 -7.32
C HIS A 25 4.49 12.07 -8.28
N SER A 26 3.23 11.64 -8.14
CA SER A 26 2.14 12.12 -9.00
C SER A 26 1.84 13.62 -8.87
N ARG A 27 2.28 14.24 -7.76
CA ARG A 27 2.07 15.68 -7.50
C ARG A 27 3.14 16.56 -8.13
N GLN A 28 4.24 16.01 -8.63
CA GLN A 28 5.29 16.82 -9.23
C GLN A 28 4.87 17.33 -10.63
N PRO A 29 5.20 18.58 -10.98
CA PRO A 29 4.93 19.15 -12.30
C PRO A 29 5.85 18.53 -13.36
N GLY A 30 5.34 18.36 -14.59
CA GLY A 30 6.14 17.89 -15.74
C GLY A 30 6.63 16.44 -15.66
N ILE A 31 6.12 15.64 -14.71
CA ILE A 31 6.64 14.29 -14.46
C ILE A 31 6.18 13.28 -15.52
N TYR A 32 7.12 12.42 -15.94
CA TYR A 32 6.85 11.17 -16.64
C TYR A 32 7.19 10.00 -15.71
N PRO A 33 6.35 8.94 -15.62
CA PRO A 33 5.14 8.68 -16.39
C PRO A 33 3.93 9.56 -15.99
N PRO A 34 2.87 9.61 -16.83
CA PRO A 34 1.70 10.49 -16.62
C PRO A 34 1.06 10.31 -15.23
N LYS A 35 0.58 11.42 -14.66
CA LYS A 35 -0.05 11.47 -13.32
C LYS A 35 -1.10 10.38 -13.09
N LYS A 36 -1.93 10.09 -14.09
CA LYS A 36 -2.96 9.04 -14.04
C LYS A 36 -2.36 7.65 -13.78
N GLN A 37 -1.23 7.32 -14.41
CA GLN A 37 -0.57 6.03 -14.18
C GLN A 37 0.06 5.95 -12.79
N LEU A 38 0.67 7.03 -12.30
CA LEU A 38 1.21 7.10 -10.95
C LEU A 38 0.09 6.97 -9.90
N GLN A 39 -1.05 7.62 -10.12
CA GLN A 39 -2.23 7.51 -9.25
C GLN A 39 -2.83 6.11 -9.27
N GLN A 40 -2.89 5.45 -10.44
CA GLN A 40 -3.36 4.07 -10.55
C GLN A 40 -2.44 3.09 -9.80
N ARG A 41 -1.12 3.28 -9.89
CA ARG A 41 -0.16 2.49 -9.09
C ARG A 41 -0.36 2.77 -7.61
N ALA A 42 -0.49 4.03 -7.22
CA ALA A 42 -0.75 4.41 -5.83
C ALA A 42 -2.04 3.77 -5.30
N SER A 43 -3.12 3.74 -6.08
CA SER A 43 -4.38 3.10 -5.66
C SER A 43 -4.25 1.58 -5.55
N MET A 44 -3.54 0.92 -6.47
CA MET A 44 -3.25 -0.52 -6.38
C MET A 44 -2.46 -0.87 -5.12
N PHE A 45 -1.39 -0.14 -4.84
CA PHE A 45 -0.59 -0.32 -3.63
C PHE A 45 -1.38 0.01 -2.36
N GLY A 46 -2.21 1.06 -2.40
CA GLY A 46 -3.08 1.44 -1.29
C GLY A 46 -4.12 0.39 -0.95
N LEU A 47 -4.81 -0.14 -1.97
CA LEU A 47 -5.79 -1.22 -1.82
C LEU A 47 -5.13 -2.50 -1.31
N ALA A 48 -4.01 -2.91 -1.92
CA ALA A 48 -3.28 -4.10 -1.49
C ALA A 48 -2.82 -4.00 -0.04
N GLY A 49 -2.27 -2.83 0.35
CA GLY A 49 -1.86 -2.55 1.72
C GLY A 49 -3.02 -2.58 2.70
N ALA A 50 -4.13 -1.91 2.37
CA ALA A 50 -5.33 -1.88 3.21
C ALA A 50 -5.92 -3.29 3.42
N VAL A 51 -6.02 -4.10 2.36
CA VAL A 51 -6.50 -5.49 2.45
C VAL A 51 -5.59 -6.34 3.32
N LEU A 52 -4.26 -6.22 3.16
CA LEU A 52 -3.30 -6.97 3.98
C LEU A 52 -3.37 -6.59 5.47
N LEU A 53 -3.53 -5.30 5.78
CA LEU A 53 -3.72 -4.85 7.16
C LEU A 53 -5.04 -5.36 7.74
N LEU A 54 -6.12 -5.36 6.96
CA LEU A 54 -7.42 -5.87 7.38
C LEU A 54 -7.34 -7.38 7.67
N ILE A 55 -6.69 -8.16 6.79
CA ILE A 55 -6.45 -9.59 7.03
C ILE A 55 -5.59 -9.80 8.29
N GLY A 56 -4.52 -9.04 8.46
CA GLY A 56 -3.68 -9.09 9.65
C GLY A 56 -4.47 -8.78 10.93
N PHE A 57 -5.39 -7.82 10.86
CA PHE A 57 -6.27 -7.46 11.97
C PHE A 57 -7.29 -8.56 12.29
N ILE A 58 -7.88 -9.21 11.28
CA ILE A 58 -8.74 -10.38 11.49
C ILE A 58 -7.94 -11.49 12.18
N ILE A 59 -6.74 -11.81 11.72
CA ILE A 59 -5.88 -12.85 12.34
C ILE A 59 -5.48 -12.48 13.78
N TYR A 60 -5.40 -11.20 14.11
CA TYR A 60 -5.13 -10.75 15.49
C TYR A 60 -6.34 -10.97 16.42
N LEU A 61 -7.55 -10.86 15.88
CA LEU A 61 -8.79 -10.97 16.65
C LEU A 61 -9.16 -12.43 17.01
N PHE A 62 -8.72 -13.39 16.20
CA PHE A 62 -9.00 -14.83 16.33
C PHE A 62 -7.79 -15.61 16.85
#